data_AF-A0A9D6LDW0-F1
#
_entry.id   AF-A0A9D6LDW0-F1
#
_cell.length_a   1.000
_cell.length_b   1.000
_cell.length_c   1.000
_cell.angle_alpha   90.00
_cell.angle_beta   90.00
_cell.angle_gamma   90.00
#
_symmetry.space_group_name_H-M   'P 1'
#
loop_
_entity.id
_entity.type
_entity.pdbx_description
1 polymer ?
#
loop_
_entity_poly.entity_id
_entity_poly.type
_entity_poly.pdbx_seq_one_letter_code
_entity_poly.pdbx_strand_id
1 'polypeptide(L)'
;MADRLVYVVLLHSPMVDRTGKQVTTAVTNLDLHDIARSCRTYGITRYFVVNPEVEQERLVKTILGHWREEVSKVHHPSRAAALETVRFMRTFEEAFNEAS
;
A
#
# COMPACT_ATOMS: atom_id res chain seq x y z
N MET A 1 -2.30 -28.14 -4.33
CA MET A 1 -1.76 -27.33 -3.22
C MET A 1 -2.78 -26.23 -2.96
N ALA A 2 -3.21 -26.01 -1.73
CA ALA A 2 -4.03 -24.84 -1.43
C ALA A 2 -3.19 -23.60 -1.74
N ASP A 3 -3.71 -22.71 -2.58
CA ASP A 3 -3.04 -21.46 -2.90
C ASP A 3 -2.95 -20.65 -1.60
N ARG A 4 -1.73 -20.42 -1.12
CA ARG A 4 -1.51 -19.81 0.20
C ARG A 4 -1.54 -18.31 -0.01
N LEU A 5 -2.65 -17.67 0.34
CA LEU A 5 -2.78 -16.22 0.23
C LEU A 5 -1.78 -15.55 1.18
N VAL A 6 -0.98 -14.63 0.63
CA VAL A 6 0.02 -13.87 1.39
C VAL A 6 -0.30 -12.39 1.23
N TYR A 7 -0.27 -11.66 2.33
CA TYR A 7 -0.60 -10.25 2.42
C TYR A 7 0.58 -9.48 3.02
N VAL A 8 0.77 -8.23 2.59
CA VAL A 8 1.80 -7.33 3.10
C VAL A 8 1.13 -6.08 3.66
N VAL A 9 1.59 -5.60 4.81
CA VAL A 9 1.10 -4.38 5.45
C VAL A 9 2.26 -3.44 5.74
N LEU A 10 2.20 -2.21 5.22
CA LEU A 10 3.06 -1.09 5.61
C LEU A 10 2.29 -0.24 6.62
N LEU A 11 2.68 -0.33 7.88
CA LEU A 11 2.09 0.46 8.96
C LEU A 11 2.81 1.81 9.07
N HIS A 12 2.03 2.90 9.12
CA HIS A 12 2.54 4.22 9.46
C HIS A 12 2.13 4.70 10.86
N SER A 13 1.30 3.94 11.58
CA SER A 13 0.94 4.20 12.97
C SER A 13 0.49 2.90 13.65
N PRO A 14 0.78 2.69 14.96
CA PRO A 14 1.68 3.50 15.80
C PRO A 14 3.15 3.14 15.56
N MET A 15 3.99 4.10 15.16
CA MET A 15 5.43 3.92 14.95
C MET A 15 6.24 4.51 16.09
N VAL A 16 7.46 4.04 16.31
CA VAL A 16 8.35 4.57 17.35
C VAL A 16 9.41 5.47 16.71
N ASP A 17 9.50 6.72 17.15
CA ASP A 17 10.54 7.64 16.69
C ASP A 17 11.88 7.41 17.40
N ARG A 18 12.93 8.16 16.99
CA ARG A 18 14.27 8.07 17.57
C ARG A 18 14.35 8.42 19.07
N THR A 19 13.30 9.02 19.63
CA THR A 19 13.19 9.38 21.05
C THR A 19 12.38 8.35 21.84
N GLY A 20 11.87 7.30 21.18
CA GLY A 20 11.03 6.27 21.80
C GLY A 20 9.55 6.65 21.87
N LYS A 21 9.14 7.78 21.30
CA LYS A 21 7.75 8.24 21.32
C LYS A 21 6.95 7.62 20.19
N GLN A 22 5.69 7.29 20.47
CA GLN A 22 4.76 6.89 19.42
C GLN A 22 4.40 8.06 18.50
N VAL A 23 4.49 7.84 17.20
CA VAL A 23 4.23 8.82 16.15
C VAL A 23 3.46 8.18 14.99
N THR A 24 2.80 9.03 14.20
CA THR A 24 2.31 8.67 12.87
C THR A 24 3.31 9.20 11.84
N THR A 25 3.74 8.33 10.93
CA THR A 25 4.69 8.68 9.86
C THR A 25 3.97 9.01 8.55
N ALA A 26 4.63 9.72 7.65
CA ALA A 26 4.08 10.02 6.32
C ALA A 26 4.31 8.84 5.37
N VAL A 27 3.35 8.61 4.48
CA VAL A 27 3.51 7.68 3.36
C VAL A 27 4.47 8.30 2.36
N THR A 28 5.48 7.54 1.92
CA THR A 28 6.36 7.97 0.83
C THR A 28 5.90 7.38 -0.50
N ASN A 29 6.02 8.16 -1.58
CA ASN A 29 5.71 7.67 -2.91
C ASN A 29 6.67 6.53 -3.34
N LEU A 30 7.90 6.52 -2.81
CA LEU A 30 8.86 5.47 -3.11
C LEU A 30 8.41 4.12 -2.56
N ASP A 31 7.97 4.07 -1.29
CA ASP A 31 7.49 2.83 -0.65
C ASP A 31 6.28 2.24 -1.38
N LEU A 32 5.36 3.10 -1.85
CA LEU A 32 4.21 2.68 -2.64
C LEU A 32 4.64 1.90 -3.89
N HIS A 33 5.63 2.42 -4.63
CA HIS A 33 6.08 1.79 -5.87
C HIS A 33 6.98 0.59 -5.63
N ASP A 34 7.92 0.69 -4.70
CA ASP A 34 8.94 -0.34 -4.52
C ASP A 34 8.37 -1.63 -3.91
N ILE A 35 7.54 -1.47 -2.87
CA ILE A 35 6.88 -2.60 -2.22
C ILE A 35 5.82 -3.18 -3.15
N ALA A 36 5.07 -2.37 -3.90
CA ALA A 36 4.08 -2.89 -4.86
C ALA A 36 4.74 -3.74 -5.97
N ARG A 37 5.91 -3.33 -6.48
CA ARG A 37 6.66 -4.14 -7.45
C ARG A 37 7.12 -5.46 -6.84
N SER A 38 7.63 -5.44 -5.61
CA SER A 38 8.02 -6.65 -4.89
C SER A 38 6.81 -7.57 -4.68
N CYS A 39 5.68 -7.02 -4.25
CA CYS A 39 4.43 -7.75 -4.06
C CYS A 39 3.99 -8.45 -5.35
N ARG A 40 4.08 -7.78 -6.49
CA ARG A 40 3.78 -8.38 -7.79
C ARG A 40 4.75 -9.51 -8.15
N THR A 41 6.05 -9.33 -7.94
CA THR A 41 7.08 -10.35 -8.25
C THR A 41 6.83 -11.64 -7.48
N TYR A 42 6.41 -11.55 -6.22
CA TYR A 42 6.21 -12.71 -5.34
C TYR A 42 4.75 -13.21 -5.27
N GLY A 43 3.84 -12.66 -6.08
CA GLY A 43 2.44 -13.12 -6.10
C GLY A 43 1.65 -12.79 -4.83
N ILE A 44 1.98 -11.68 -4.15
CA ILE A 44 1.26 -11.22 -2.96
C ILE A 44 -0.17 -10.80 -3.33
N THR A 45 -1.14 -11.25 -2.53
CA THR A 45 -2.58 -11.06 -2.75
C THR A 45 -2.98 -9.59 -2.62
N ARG A 46 -2.55 -8.92 -1.53
CA ARG A 46 -2.71 -7.47 -1.33
C ARG A 46 -1.53 -6.85 -0.61
N TYR A 47 -1.29 -5.59 -0.93
CA TYR A 47 -0.40 -4.69 -0.21
C TYR A 47 -1.22 -3.58 0.45
N PHE A 48 -1.34 -3.61 1.77
CA PHE A 48 -2.04 -2.60 2.55
C PHE A 48 -1.08 -1.49 3.01
N VAL A 49 -1.49 -0.24 2.82
CA VAL A 49 -0.83 0.95 3.37
C VAL A 49 -1.75 1.50 4.45
N VAL A 50 -1.29 1.48 5.70
CA VAL A 50 -2.13 1.81 6.85
C VAL A 50 -1.70 3.14 7.43
N ASN A 51 -2.60 4.13 7.41
CA ASN A 51 -2.35 5.44 8.01
C ASN A 51 -3.67 6.06 8.52
N PRO A 52 -3.76 6.53 9.77
CA PRO A 52 -4.99 7.11 10.30
C PRO A 52 -5.32 8.50 9.72
N GLU A 53 -4.37 9.18 9.07
CA GLU A 53 -4.50 10.56 8.62
C GLU A 53 -5.25 10.71 7.28
N VAL A 54 -6.25 11.59 7.25
CA VAL A 54 -7.09 11.84 6.05
C VAL A 54 -6.26 12.38 4.88
N GLU A 55 -5.28 13.24 5.15
CA GLU A 55 -4.45 13.82 4.08
C GLU A 55 -3.53 12.77 3.44
N GLN A 56 -3.09 11.78 4.21
CA GLN A 56 -2.33 10.64 3.67
C GLN A 56 -3.23 9.75 2.81
N GLU A 57 -4.48 9.53 3.21
CA GLU A 57 -5.47 8.82 2.40
C GLU A 57 -5.68 9.50 1.04
N ARG A 58 -5.84 10.83 1.04
CA ARG A 58 -5.99 11.61 -0.21
C ARG A 58 -4.75 11.50 -1.10
N LEU A 59 -3.55 11.68 -0.53
CA LEU A 59 -2.30 11.56 -1.26
C LEU A 59 -2.18 10.18 -1.94
N VAL A 60 -2.39 9.10 -1.18
CA VAL A 60 -2.30 7.73 -1.70
C VAL A 60 -3.34 7.49 -2.78
N LYS A 61 -4.60 7.88 -2.56
CA LYS A 61 -5.66 7.72 -3.57
C LYS A 61 -5.37 8.49 -4.85
N THR A 62 -4.84 9.71 -4.74
CA THR A 62 -4.43 10.50 -5.91
C THR A 62 -3.33 9.76 -6.68
N ILE A 63 -2.27 9.29 -6.01
CA ILE A 63 -1.18 8.54 -6.65
C ILE A 63 -1.75 7.29 -7.34
N LEU A 64 -2.53 6.47 -6.64
CA LEU A 64 -3.12 5.26 -7.20
C LEU A 64 -4.07 5.55 -8.37
N GLY A 65 -4.81 6.66 -8.32
CA GLY A 65 -5.69 7.12 -9.40
C GLY A 65 -4.94 7.37 -10.70
N HIS A 66 -3.84 8.13 -10.65
CA HIS A 66 -3.02 8.44 -11.83
C HIS A 66 -2.50 7.17 -12.53
N TRP A 67 -2.16 6.12 -11.77
CA TRP A 67 -1.66 4.85 -12.34
C TRP A 67 -2.75 3.90 -12.81
N ARG A 68 -4.02 4.18 -12.49
CA ARG A 68 -5.18 3.42 -12.99
C ARG A 68 -5.70 3.97 -14.32
N GLU A 69 -5.32 5.19 -14.69
CA GLU A 69 -5.68 5.80 -15.97
C GLU A 69 -5.15 4.99 -17.16
N GLU A 70 -5.93 4.98 -18.24
CA GLU A 70 -5.69 4.19 -19.44
C GLU A 70 -4.35 4.55 -20.11
N VAL A 71 -3.99 5.84 -20.08
CA VAL A 71 -2.70 6.35 -20.57
C VAL A 71 -1.52 5.73 -19.81
N SER A 72 -1.60 5.66 -18.48
CA SER A 72 -0.58 5.04 -17.63
C SER A 72 -0.45 3.55 -17.86
N LYS A 73 -1.55 2.85 -18.17
CA LYS A 73 -1.57 1.42 -18.49
C LYS A 73 -0.90 1.11 -19.83
N VAL A 74 -1.04 2.00 -20.82
CA VAL A 74 -0.39 1.85 -22.14
C VAL A 74 1.12 2.11 -22.05
N HIS A 75 1.53 3.18 -21.36
CA HIS A 75 2.95 3.55 -21.30
C HIS A 75 3.76 2.79 -20.24
N HIS A 76 3.13 2.37 -19.13
CA HIS A 76 3.82 1.70 -18.01
C HIS A 76 2.99 0.53 -17.44
N PRO A 77 2.69 -0.51 -18.24
CA PRO A 77 1.82 -1.62 -17.85
C PRO A 77 2.33 -2.40 -16.63
N SER A 78 3.65 -2.49 -16.45
CA SER A 78 4.25 -3.14 -15.29
C SER A 78 3.97 -2.38 -13.97
N ARG A 79 3.96 -1.04 -14.02
CA ARG A 79 3.74 -0.17 -12.87
C ARG A 79 2.27 -0.11 -12.49
N ALA A 80 1.40 0.02 -13.48
CA ALA A 80 -0.05 0.01 -13.27
C ALA A 80 -0.50 -1.30 -12.57
N ALA A 81 -0.13 -2.46 -13.10
CA ALA A 81 -0.56 -3.73 -12.51
C ALA A 81 0.16 -4.08 -11.18
N ALA A 82 1.33 -3.50 -10.88
CA ALA A 82 1.89 -3.61 -9.53
C ALA A 82 1.02 -2.88 -8.50
N LEU A 83 0.57 -1.66 -8.83
CA LEU A 83 -0.22 -0.80 -7.94
C LEU A 83 -1.68 -1.25 -7.80
N GLU A 84 -2.17 -2.14 -8.65
CA GLU A 84 -3.51 -2.74 -8.52
C GLU A 84 -3.68 -3.54 -7.21
N THR A 85 -2.58 -4.07 -6.66
CA THR A 85 -2.56 -4.80 -5.39
C THR A 85 -2.65 -3.89 -4.16
N VAL A 86 -2.43 -2.58 -4.33
CA VAL A 86 -2.32 -1.62 -3.22
C VAL A 86 -3.70 -1.19 -2.73
N ARG A 87 -3.90 -1.20 -1.41
CA ARG A 87 -5.09 -0.70 -0.72
C ARG A 87 -4.70 0.18 0.46
N PHE A 88 -5.39 1.31 0.61
CA PHE A 88 -5.21 2.17 1.77
C PHE A 88 -6.21 1.77 2.85
N MET A 89 -5.77 1.71 4.11
CA MET A 89 -6.59 1.47 5.29
C MET A 89 -6.28 2.49 6.36
N ARG A 90 -7.25 2.81 7.22
CA ARG A 90 -7.04 3.74 8.33
C ARG A 90 -6.44 3.05 9.55
N THR A 91 -6.72 1.76 9.71
CA THR A 91 -6.25 0.96 10.85
C THR A 91 -5.71 -0.39 10.41
N PHE A 92 -4.89 -1.01 11.27
CA PHE A 92 -4.45 -2.39 11.04
C PHE A 92 -5.61 -3.39 11.07
N GLU A 93 -6.60 -3.13 11.93
CA GLU A 93 -7.79 -3.98 12.06
C GLU A 93 -8.61 -4.03 10.76
N GLU A 94 -8.77 -2.89 10.08
CA GLU A 94 -9.39 -2.86 8.74
C GLU A 94 -8.62 -3.73 7.74
N ALA A 95 -7.28 -3.66 7.73
CA ALA A 95 -6.45 -4.48 6.84
C ALA A 95 -6.54 -5.97 7.18
N PHE A 96 -6.56 -6.31 8.47
CA PHE A 96 -6.68 -7.68 8.96
C PHE A 96 -8.05 -8.28 8.60
N ASN A 97 -9.12 -7.50 8.74
CA ASN A 97 -10.47 -7.92 8.41
C ASN A 97 -10.69 -8.10 6.90
N GLU A 98 -10.01 -7.34 6.02
CA GLU A 98 -10.05 -7.59 4.57
C GLU A 98 -9.28 -8.87 4.18
N ALA A 99 -8.23 -9.21 4.92
CA ALA A 99 -7.38 -10.37 4.62
C ALA A 99 -7.93 -11.71 5.13
N SER A 100 -8.95 -11.68 6.00
CA SER A 100 -9.57 -12.86 6.65
C SER A 100 -10.84 -13.30 5.93
#